data_AF-A0A7W7IZQ9-F1
#
_entry.id   AF-A0A7W7IZQ9-F1
#
_cell.length_a   1.000
_cell.length_b   1.000
_cell.length_c   1.000
_cell.angle_alpha   90.00
_cell.angle_beta   90.00
_cell.angle_gamma   90.00
#
_symmetry.space_group_name_H-M   'P 1'
#
loop_
_entity.id
_entity.type
_entity.pdbx_description
1 polymer ?
#
loop_
_entity_poly.entity_id
_entity_poly.type
_entity_poly.pdbx_seq_one_letter_code
_entity_poly.pdbx_strand_id
1 'polypeptide(L)'
;MIYTGLIGHSFGGFETSYIVGQTNRFKTAVAGAGVTDLLSFYLDIDSSDISNMERFENSQFRNRIAFTENEFLSESPIMNVKGINTPLLIWTGDNDKMVKSSYAIKMFAALWRLQKKSTLLIYPDEPHVIVNPVNQRDLTLKLTQWFDYQLKNSPKEDWMND
;
A
#
# COMPACT_ATOMS: atom_id res chain seq x y z
N MET A 1 -10.25 -20.56 15.85
CA MET A 1 -10.19 -20.03 14.48
C MET A 1 -8.74 -19.70 14.17
N ILE A 2 -8.26 -20.03 12.97
CA ILE A 2 -6.95 -19.58 12.49
C ILE A 2 -7.19 -18.27 11.74
N TYR A 3 -6.50 -17.19 12.12
CA TYR A 3 -6.56 -15.92 11.42
C TYR A 3 -5.34 -15.78 10.51
N THR A 4 -5.56 -15.32 9.28
CA THR A 4 -4.49 -15.08 8.30
C THR A 4 -4.35 -13.58 8.06
N GLY A 5 -3.12 -13.07 8.15
CA GLY A 5 -2.74 -11.72 7.73
C GLY A 5 -2.10 -11.74 6.34
N LEU A 6 -2.14 -10.60 5.64
CA LEU A 6 -1.45 -10.38 4.37
C LEU A 6 -0.43 -9.26 4.52
N ILE A 7 0.77 -9.42 3.96
CA ILE A 7 1.78 -8.35 3.91
C ILE A 7 2.49 -8.38 2.57
N GLY A 8 2.72 -7.19 2.01
CA GLY A 8 3.53 -7.03 0.82
C GLY A 8 4.22 -5.66 0.78
N HIS A 9 5.35 -5.62 0.08
CA HIS A 9 6.14 -4.40 -0.14
C HIS A 9 6.35 -4.19 -1.64
N SER A 10 6.48 -2.93 -2.07
CA SER A 10 6.62 -2.56 -3.48
C SER A 10 5.40 -3.01 -4.29
N PHE A 11 5.60 -3.78 -5.36
CA PHE A 11 4.51 -4.41 -6.09
C PHE A 11 3.63 -5.32 -5.23
N GLY A 12 4.20 -6.00 -4.22
CA GLY A 12 3.41 -6.74 -3.23
C GLY A 12 2.54 -5.81 -2.37
N GLY A 13 2.92 -4.55 -2.19
CA GLY A 13 2.12 -3.53 -1.53
C GLY A 13 0.93 -3.08 -2.38
N PHE A 14 1.13 -2.97 -3.71
CA PHE A 14 0.05 -2.82 -4.69
C PHE A 14 -0.91 -4.01 -4.62
N GLU A 15 -0.40 -5.24 -4.76
CA GLU A 15 -1.20 -6.46 -4.73
C GLU A 15 -1.96 -6.60 -3.40
N THR A 16 -1.32 -6.30 -2.28
CA THR A 16 -1.98 -6.33 -0.97
C THR A 16 -3.16 -5.37 -0.93
N SER A 17 -2.97 -4.12 -1.38
CA SER A 17 -4.02 -3.11 -1.41
C SER A 17 -5.15 -3.47 -2.37
N TYR A 18 -4.82 -4.06 -3.52
CA TYR A 18 -5.78 -4.58 -4.49
C TYR A 18 -6.60 -5.73 -3.90
N ILE A 19 -5.94 -6.77 -3.41
CA ILE A 19 -6.55 -8.00 -2.90
C ILE A 19 -7.56 -7.69 -1.79
N VAL A 20 -7.22 -6.81 -0.83
CA VAL A 20 -8.15 -6.47 0.26
C VAL A 20 -9.37 -5.66 -0.18
N GLY A 21 -9.33 -5.05 -1.37
CA GLY A 21 -10.51 -4.45 -2.01
C GLY A 21 -11.44 -5.48 -2.64
N GLN A 22 -10.90 -6.66 -2.99
CA GLN A 22 -11.63 -7.73 -3.67
C GLN A 22 -12.15 -8.82 -2.71
N THR A 23 -11.63 -8.90 -1.49
CA THR A 23 -11.98 -9.98 -0.55
C THR A 23 -11.84 -9.62 0.92
N ASN A 24 -12.67 -10.26 1.75
CA ASN A 24 -12.62 -10.17 3.22
C ASN A 24 -11.99 -11.43 3.87
N ARG A 25 -11.21 -12.22 3.12
CA ARG A 25 -10.58 -13.46 3.61
C ARG A 25 -9.49 -13.21 4.67
N PHE A 26 -8.85 -12.05 4.62
CA PHE A 26 -7.76 -11.70 5.53
C PHE A 26 -8.29 -10.93 6.73
N LYS A 27 -7.76 -11.26 7.92
CA LYS A 27 -8.16 -10.58 9.15
C LYS A 27 -7.58 -9.17 9.24
N THR A 28 -6.39 -8.96 8.66
CA THR A 28 -5.72 -7.66 8.53
C THR A 28 -4.69 -7.72 7.40
N ALA A 29 -4.21 -6.56 6.93
CA ALA A 29 -3.16 -6.48 5.94
C ALA A 29 -2.15 -5.34 6.18
N VAL A 30 -0.98 -5.44 5.56
CA VAL A 30 0.08 -4.42 5.53
C VAL A 30 0.53 -4.18 4.08
N ALA A 31 0.39 -2.95 3.59
CA ALA A 31 0.86 -2.54 2.27
C ALA A 31 2.03 -1.54 2.39
N GLY A 32 3.23 -1.96 2.03
CA GLY A 32 4.44 -1.14 2.05
C GLY A 32 4.82 -0.61 0.68
N ALA A 33 5.10 0.68 0.55
CA ALA A 33 5.62 1.33 -0.65
C ALA A 33 4.92 0.89 -1.95
N GLY A 34 3.60 0.72 -1.90
CA GLY A 34 2.78 0.19 -2.99
C GLY A 34 2.13 1.28 -3.82
N VAL A 35 2.02 1.05 -5.13
CA VAL A 35 1.26 1.91 -6.04
C VAL A 35 -0.23 1.65 -5.85
N THR A 36 -1.02 2.71 -5.71
CA THR A 36 -2.47 2.63 -5.43
C THR A 36 -3.36 3.33 -6.47
N ASP A 37 -2.75 4.14 -7.33
CA ASP A 37 -3.36 4.90 -8.42
C ASP A 37 -2.57 4.60 -9.69
N LEU A 38 -3.05 3.61 -10.47
CA LEU A 38 -2.32 3.06 -11.60
C LEU A 38 -2.30 4.01 -12.79
N LEU A 39 -3.32 4.85 -12.97
CA LEU A 39 -3.33 5.86 -14.03
C LEU A 39 -2.21 6.87 -13.82
N SER A 40 -2.13 7.46 -12.61
CA SER A 40 -1.04 8.38 -12.30
C SER A 40 0.33 7.71 -12.43
N PHE A 41 0.45 6.45 -11.99
CA PHE A 41 1.73 5.74 -12.07
C PHE A 41 2.12 5.37 -13.50
N TYR A 42 1.19 4.95 -14.34
CA TYR A 42 1.43 4.68 -15.77
C TYR A 42 1.92 5.92 -16.52
N LEU A 43 1.37 7.09 -16.18
CA LEU A 43 1.71 8.38 -16.79
C LEU A 43 2.85 9.11 -16.07
N ASP A 44 3.40 8.55 -14.99
CA ASP A 44 4.55 9.10 -14.28
C ASP A 44 5.84 8.88 -15.09
N ILE A 45 6.67 9.92 -15.14
CA ILE A 45 8.05 9.88 -15.63
C ILE A 45 8.95 10.16 -14.43
N ASP A 46 9.95 9.31 -14.21
CA ASP A 46 10.88 9.47 -13.09
C ASP A 46 11.96 10.55 -13.39
N SER A 47 12.81 10.83 -12.41
CA SER A 47 13.86 11.86 -12.53
C SER A 47 14.96 11.54 -13.56
N SER A 48 14.91 10.35 -14.18
CA SER A 48 15.85 9.88 -15.20
C SER A 48 15.18 9.79 -16.58
N ASP A 49 14.03 10.45 -16.77
CA ASP A 49 13.20 10.41 -17.97
C ASP A 49 12.67 9.01 -18.34
N ILE A 50 12.59 8.10 -17.35
CA ILE A 50 12.06 6.75 -17.56
C ILE A 50 10.55 6.75 -17.30
N SER A 51 9.81 6.36 -18.32
CA SER A 51 8.36 6.13 -18.24
C SER A 51 8.04 4.77 -17.61
N ASN A 52 6.97 4.72 -16.82
CA ASN A 52 6.44 3.46 -16.30
C ASN A 52 5.64 2.64 -17.32
N MET A 53 5.35 3.17 -18.52
CA MET A 53 4.56 2.48 -19.54
C MET A 53 5.07 1.06 -19.86
N GLU A 54 6.39 0.89 -19.99
CA GLU A 54 7.01 -0.42 -20.24
C GLU A 54 6.77 -1.41 -19.09
N ARG A 55 6.71 -0.93 -17.84
CA ARG A 55 6.36 -1.78 -16.69
C ARG A 55 4.95 -2.34 -16.79
N PHE A 56 4.04 -1.55 -17.38
CA PHE A 56 2.67 -1.95 -17.59
C PHE A 56 2.51 -2.88 -18.78
N GLU A 57 3.02 -2.49 -19.93
CA GLU A 57 2.74 -3.17 -21.20
C GLU A 57 3.47 -4.50 -21.32
N ASN A 58 4.74 -4.56 -20.86
CA ASN A 58 5.62 -5.68 -21.18
C ASN A 58 6.28 -6.36 -19.96
N SER A 59 6.31 -5.72 -18.78
CA SER A 59 7.06 -6.24 -17.63
C SER A 59 6.21 -6.72 -16.46
N GLN A 60 6.09 -5.95 -15.36
CA GLN A 60 5.61 -6.47 -14.09
C GLN A 60 4.08 -6.63 -14.06
N PHE A 61 3.34 -5.66 -14.61
CA PHE A 61 1.88 -5.71 -14.64
C PHE A 61 1.36 -6.53 -15.83
N ARG A 62 2.03 -6.49 -17.00
CA ARG A 62 1.57 -7.11 -18.27
C ARG A 62 0.11 -6.79 -18.58
N ASN A 63 -0.29 -5.55 -18.28
CA ASN A 63 -1.62 -5.05 -18.53
C ASN A 63 -1.70 -4.57 -19.98
N ARG A 64 -2.56 -5.21 -20.77
CA ARG A 64 -2.79 -4.89 -22.19
C ARG A 64 -3.98 -3.97 -22.41
N ILE A 65 -4.66 -3.57 -21.34
CA ILE A 65 -5.79 -2.64 -21.40
C ILE A 65 -5.23 -1.23 -21.64
N ALA A 66 -5.80 -0.52 -22.62
CA ALA A 66 -5.41 0.86 -22.87
C ALA A 66 -5.76 1.75 -21.67
N PHE A 67 -4.86 2.68 -21.29
CA PHE A 67 -5.04 3.52 -20.10
C PHE A 67 -6.28 4.43 -20.14
N THR A 68 -6.86 4.63 -21.34
CA THR A 68 -8.09 5.39 -21.57
C THR A 68 -9.36 4.61 -21.28
N GLU A 69 -9.27 3.29 -21.10
CA GLU A 69 -10.42 2.43 -20.82
C GLU A 69 -10.79 2.44 -19.34
N ASN A 70 -12.10 2.37 -19.05
CA ASN A 70 -12.59 2.31 -17.68
C ASN A 70 -12.07 1.08 -16.91
N GLU A 71 -11.84 -0.01 -17.62
CA GLU A 71 -11.28 -1.24 -17.04
C GLU A 71 -9.89 -0.99 -16.45
N PHE A 72 -9.03 -0.22 -17.14
CA PHE A 72 -7.71 0.14 -16.63
C PHE A 72 -7.81 0.92 -15.31
N LEU A 73 -8.74 1.88 -15.24
CA LEU A 73 -8.97 2.68 -14.03
C LEU A 73 -9.45 1.79 -12.87
N SER A 74 -10.30 0.81 -13.17
CA SER A 74 -10.89 -0.09 -12.16
C SER A 74 -9.86 -0.98 -11.46
N GLU A 75 -8.70 -1.22 -12.07
CA GLU A 75 -7.60 -1.99 -11.48
C GLU A 75 -6.83 -1.21 -10.39
N SER A 76 -7.03 0.10 -10.28
CA SER A 76 -6.38 0.89 -9.23
C SER A 76 -6.95 0.54 -7.85
N PRO A 77 -6.11 0.18 -6.84
CA PRO A 77 -6.59 -0.08 -5.48
C PRO A 77 -7.44 1.06 -4.90
N ILE A 78 -7.11 2.32 -5.19
CA ILE A 78 -7.86 3.48 -4.71
C ILE A 78 -9.32 3.52 -5.20
N MET A 79 -9.60 2.94 -6.36
CA MET A 79 -10.97 2.87 -6.92
C MET A 79 -11.83 1.82 -6.20
N ASN A 80 -11.20 0.90 -5.46
CA ASN A 80 -11.85 -0.21 -4.78
C ASN A 80 -11.94 -0.03 -3.25
N VAL A 81 -11.58 1.14 -2.72
CA VAL A 81 -11.54 1.43 -1.27
C VAL A 81 -12.88 1.17 -0.57
N LYS A 82 -14.00 1.36 -1.27
CA LYS A 82 -15.34 1.04 -0.74
C LYS A 82 -15.46 -0.42 -0.30
N GLY A 83 -14.84 -1.34 -1.04
CA GLY A 83 -14.83 -2.79 -0.77
C GLY A 83 -13.90 -3.21 0.37
N ILE A 84 -12.93 -2.36 0.75
CA ILE A 84 -11.96 -2.67 1.80
C ILE A 84 -12.66 -2.64 3.17
N ASN A 85 -12.80 -3.81 3.80
CA ASN A 85 -13.24 -3.93 5.21
C ASN A 85 -12.16 -4.52 6.12
N THR A 86 -11.05 -4.97 5.52
CA THR A 86 -9.86 -5.48 6.20
C THR A 86 -9.07 -4.31 6.77
N PRO A 87 -8.77 -4.28 8.09
CA PRO A 87 -7.87 -3.27 8.66
C PRO A 87 -6.52 -3.26 7.92
N LEU A 88 -6.12 -2.09 7.44
CA LEU A 88 -4.95 -1.94 6.57
C LEU A 88 -3.92 -0.97 7.16
N LEU A 89 -2.72 -1.47 7.42
CA LEU A 89 -1.55 -0.64 7.70
C LEU A 89 -0.83 -0.32 6.40
N ILE A 90 -0.58 0.96 6.14
CA ILE A 90 0.15 1.45 4.97
C ILE A 90 1.46 2.05 5.47
N TRP A 91 2.58 1.75 4.80
CA TRP A 91 3.85 2.41 5.10
C TRP A 91 4.63 2.80 3.84
N THR A 92 5.44 3.85 3.92
CA THR A 92 6.31 4.30 2.83
C THR A 92 7.51 5.08 3.37
N GLY A 93 8.60 5.14 2.60
CA GLY A 93 9.68 6.11 2.80
C GLY A 93 9.34 7.42 2.09
N ASP A 94 9.63 8.56 2.72
CA ASP A 94 9.27 9.87 2.14
C ASP A 94 10.13 10.26 0.93
N ASN A 95 11.34 9.71 0.82
CA ASN A 95 12.25 9.91 -0.30
C ASN A 95 12.27 8.72 -1.27
N ASP A 96 11.15 7.98 -1.34
CA ASP A 96 10.98 6.87 -2.27
C ASP A 96 10.90 7.38 -3.72
N LYS A 97 11.98 7.15 -4.46
CA LYS A 97 12.11 7.51 -5.88
C LYS A 97 11.44 6.54 -6.84
N MET A 98 11.02 5.36 -6.36
CA MET A 98 10.36 4.34 -7.17
C MET A 98 8.84 4.46 -7.08
N VAL A 99 8.32 4.71 -5.88
CA VAL A 99 6.90 4.89 -5.58
C VAL A 99 6.74 6.07 -4.63
N LYS A 100 6.36 7.23 -5.18
CA LYS A 100 6.19 8.46 -4.41
C LYS A 100 5.28 8.25 -3.19
N SER A 101 5.66 8.81 -2.03
CA SER A 101 4.89 8.71 -0.78
C SER A 101 3.43 9.19 -0.92
N SER A 102 3.16 10.07 -1.89
CA SER A 102 1.82 10.52 -2.27
C SER A 102 0.83 9.39 -2.58
N TYR A 103 1.28 8.24 -3.10
CA TYR A 103 0.40 7.09 -3.36
C TYR A 103 -0.15 6.49 -2.05
N ALA A 104 0.70 6.36 -1.04
CA ALA A 104 0.31 5.92 0.30
C ALA A 104 -0.62 6.93 0.97
N ILE A 105 -0.30 8.24 0.88
CA ILE A 105 -1.10 9.32 1.44
C ILE A 105 -2.50 9.37 0.81
N LYS A 106 -2.61 9.31 -0.54
CA LYS A 106 -3.90 9.29 -1.25
C LYS A 106 -4.76 8.10 -0.81
N MET A 107 -4.17 6.90 -0.71
CA MET A 107 -4.87 5.69 -0.29
C MET A 107 -5.38 5.80 1.15
N PHE A 108 -4.53 6.25 2.08
CA PHE A 108 -4.93 6.50 3.46
C PHE A 108 -6.05 7.54 3.55
N ALA A 109 -5.93 8.66 2.84
CA ALA A 109 -6.95 9.70 2.82
C ALA A 109 -8.30 9.18 2.29
N ALA A 110 -8.29 8.31 1.27
CA ALA A 110 -9.50 7.67 0.76
C ALA A 110 -10.15 6.72 1.79
N LEU A 111 -9.34 5.88 2.45
CA LEU A 111 -9.79 5.00 3.53
C LEU A 111 -10.39 5.80 4.69
N TRP A 112 -9.68 6.84 5.14
CA TRP A 112 -10.12 7.73 6.20
C TRP A 112 -11.44 8.43 5.84
N ARG A 113 -11.56 8.95 4.62
CA ARG A 113 -12.79 9.60 4.14
C ARG A 113 -14.01 8.69 4.19
N LEU A 114 -13.80 7.39 3.98
CA LEU A 114 -14.82 6.33 4.02
C LEU A 114 -14.88 5.60 5.37
N GLN A 115 -14.24 6.14 6.42
CA GLN A 115 -14.23 5.60 7.79
C GLN A 115 -13.77 4.13 7.86
N LYS A 116 -12.77 3.79 7.03
CA LYS A 116 -12.15 2.46 7.02
C LYS A 116 -10.99 2.41 8.00
N LYS A 117 -10.92 1.33 8.79
CA LYS A 117 -9.84 1.10 9.77
C LYS A 117 -8.49 1.04 9.06
N SER A 118 -7.66 2.05 9.27
CA SER A 118 -6.36 2.12 8.61
C SER A 118 -5.35 2.92 9.42
N THR A 119 -4.06 2.68 9.16
CA THR A 119 -2.97 3.46 9.74
C THR A 119 -1.94 3.74 8.67
N LEU A 120 -1.32 4.91 8.70
CA LEU A 120 -0.28 5.33 7.77
C LEU A 120 1.01 5.61 8.54
N LEU A 121 2.11 5.00 8.10
CA LEU A 121 3.46 5.29 8.57
C LEU A 121 4.26 5.90 7.41
N ILE A 122 4.83 7.08 7.62
CA ILE A 122 5.76 7.71 6.68
C ILE A 122 7.09 7.82 7.39
N TYR A 123 8.14 7.29 6.78
CA TYR A 123 9.50 7.36 7.30
C TYR A 123 10.27 8.50 6.61
N PRO A 124 10.59 9.60 7.32
CA PRO A 124 11.32 10.73 6.75
C PRO A 124 12.70 10.31 6.23
N ASP A 125 13.12 10.92 5.13
CA ASP A 125 14.42 10.72 4.47
C ASP A 125 14.73 9.28 4.01
N GLU A 126 13.79 8.35 4.15
CA GLU A 126 13.96 6.96 3.73
C GLU A 126 13.59 6.74 2.26
N PRO A 127 14.33 5.89 1.52
CA PRO A 127 14.01 5.54 0.15
C PRO A 127 13.00 4.37 0.09
N HIS A 128 12.85 3.76 -1.09
CA HIS A 128 11.91 2.67 -1.35
C HIS A 128 12.00 1.49 -0.37
N VAL A 129 13.22 1.16 0.04
CA VAL A 129 13.52 0.22 1.11
C VAL A 129 14.11 1.02 2.25
N ILE A 130 13.59 0.85 3.47
CA ILE A 130 14.11 1.54 4.65
C ILE A 130 15.57 1.10 4.89
N VAL A 131 16.50 2.05 4.96
CA VAL A 131 17.95 1.82 5.11
C VAL A 131 18.50 2.24 6.46
N ASN A 132 17.90 3.21 7.16
CA ASN A 132 18.38 3.59 8.49
C ASN A 132 18.05 2.45 9.48
N PRO A 133 19.05 1.89 10.21
CA PRO A 133 18.80 0.80 11.16
C PRO A 133 17.78 1.12 12.26
N VAL A 134 17.69 2.39 12.68
CA VAL A 134 16.69 2.84 13.67
C VAL A 134 15.29 2.72 13.09
N ASN A 135 15.09 3.18 11.86
CA ASN A 135 13.81 3.12 11.18
C ASN A 135 13.44 1.68 10.80
N GLN A 136 14.40 0.83 10.42
CA GLN A 136 14.17 -0.60 10.18
C GLN A 136 13.66 -1.30 11.45
N ARG A 137 14.26 -0.99 12.60
CA ARG A 137 13.84 -1.53 13.89
C ARG A 137 12.45 -1.02 14.28
N ASP A 138 12.18 0.27 14.11
CA ASP A 138 10.87 0.86 14.37
C ASP A 138 9.78 0.22 13.49
N LEU A 139 10.01 0.11 12.18
CA LEU A 139 9.07 -0.55 11.26
C LEU A 139 8.82 -2.00 11.69
N THR A 140 9.87 -2.77 11.96
CA THR A 140 9.74 -4.16 12.40
C THR A 140 8.91 -4.29 13.67
N LEU A 141 9.14 -3.40 14.65
CA LEU A 141 8.36 -3.35 15.89
C LEU A 141 6.89 -3.04 15.61
N LYS A 142 6.61 -1.98 14.84
CA LYS A 142 5.23 -1.57 14.51
C LYS A 142 4.47 -2.62 13.71
N LEU A 143 5.13 -3.29 12.77
CA LEU A 143 4.55 -4.42 12.04
C LEU A 143 4.18 -5.58 12.98
N THR A 144 5.07 -5.91 13.93
CA THR A 144 4.84 -6.95 14.92
C THR A 144 3.66 -6.59 15.82
N GLN A 145 3.65 -5.37 16.36
CA GLN A 145 2.56 -4.86 17.20
C GLN A 145 1.22 -4.83 16.46
N TRP A 146 1.22 -4.41 15.19
CA TRP A 146 0.02 -4.41 14.35
C TRP A 146 -0.58 -5.81 14.22
N PHE A 147 0.24 -6.81 13.88
CA PHE A 147 -0.24 -8.18 13.78
C PHE A 147 -0.64 -8.75 15.15
N ASP A 148 0.08 -8.43 16.22
CA ASP A 148 -0.26 -8.88 17.57
C ASP A 148 -1.62 -8.32 18.04
N TYR A 149 -1.91 -7.05 17.75
CA TYR A 149 -3.22 -6.44 17.99
C TYR A 149 -4.31 -7.12 17.15
N GLN A 150 -4.10 -7.26 15.84
CA GLN A 150 -5.14 -7.70 14.90
C GLN A 150 -5.39 -9.21 14.91
N LEU A 151 -4.37 -10.03 15.20
CA LEU A 151 -4.41 -11.49 15.09
C LEU A 151 -4.36 -12.20 16.43
N LYS A 152 -3.77 -11.59 17.47
CA LYS A 152 -3.52 -12.24 18.77
C LYS A 152 -4.25 -11.58 19.95
N ASN A 153 -5.12 -10.60 19.70
CA ASN A 153 -5.85 -9.84 20.73
C ASN A 153 -4.94 -9.13 21.74
N SER A 154 -3.73 -8.74 21.33
CA SER A 154 -2.89 -7.87 22.17
C SER A 154 -3.54 -6.48 22.29
N PRO A 155 -3.18 -5.65 23.28
CA PRO A 155 -3.67 -4.29 23.37
C PRO A 155 -3.34 -3.47 22.11
N LYS A 156 -4.18 -2.48 21.80
CA LYS A 156 -3.91 -1.49 20.75
C LYS A 156 -2.78 -0.58 21.23
N GLU A 157 -1.82 -0.28 20.35
CA GLU A 157 -0.74 0.68 20.63
C GLU A 157 -1.16 2.12 20.31
N ASP A 158 -0.59 3.10 21.01
CA ASP A 158 -0.94 4.53 20.89
C ASP A 158 -0.71 5.11 19.49
N TRP A 159 0.21 4.54 18.72
CA TRP A 159 0.52 5.01 17.36
C TRP A 159 -0.49 4.54 16.29
N MET A 160 -1.38 3.60 16.63
CA MET A 160 -2.39 3.08 15.71
C MET A 160 -3.59 4.03 15.65
N ASN A 161 -3.84 4.63 14.49
CA ASN A 161 -5.01 5.50 14.29
C ASN A 161 -6.29 4.67 14.14
N ASP A 162 -7.45 5.27 14.46
CA ASP A 162 -8.78 4.71 14.18
C ASP A 162 -9.31 5.13 12.80
#